data_AF-A0AA42Z7Q8-F1
#
_entry.id   AF-A0AA42Z7Q8-F1
#
_cell.length_a   1.000
_cell.length_b   1.000
_cell.length_c   1.000
_cell.angle_alpha   90.00
_cell.angle_beta   90.00
_cell.angle_gamma   90.00
#
_symmetry.space_group_name_H-M   'P 1'
#
loop_
_entity.id
_entity.type
_entity.pdbx_description
1 polymer ?
#
loop_
_entity_poly.entity_id
_entity_poly.type
_entity_poly.pdbx_seq_one_letter_code
_entity_poly.pdbx_strand_id
1 'polypeptide(L)' 'MDRCRFRTSLGGALFCQDTPYMEGFCKFHFQAMQNGEINENGILNERLADQDRRREINYHGIHPTAGDYIGDERR' A
#
# COMPACT_ATOMS: atom_id res chain seq x y z
N MET A 1 -11.98 -12.10 5.34
CA MET A 1 -10.74 -11.45 4.82
C MET A 1 -11.10 -10.00 4.81
N ASP A 2 -10.67 -9.26 5.83
CA ASP A 2 -11.42 -8.08 6.27
C ASP A 2 -10.77 -6.78 5.77
N ARG A 3 -9.62 -6.91 5.10
CA ARG A 3 -8.82 -5.83 4.51
C ARG A 3 -7.99 -6.35 3.34
N CYS A 4 -7.55 -5.45 2.48
CA CYS A 4 -6.58 -5.75 1.43
C CYS A 4 -5.30 -6.39 2.02
N ARG A 5 -4.79 -7.42 1.35
CA ARG A 5 -3.59 -8.17 1.78
C ARG A 5 -2.27 -7.46 1.46
N PHE A 6 -2.30 -6.37 0.69
CA PHE A 6 -1.09 -5.60 0.37
C PHE A 6 -0.48 -5.03 1.66
N ARG A 7 0.80 -5.32 1.89
CA ARG A 7 1.57 -4.85 3.04
C ARG A 7 2.47 -3.72 2.57
N THR A 8 2.37 -2.59 3.24
CA THR A 8 3.16 -1.42 2.86
C THR A 8 4.62 -1.62 3.27
N SER A 9 5.52 -0.99 2.52
CA SER A 9 6.92 -0.91 2.90
C SER A 9 7.19 0.09 4.04
N LEU A 10 6.17 0.84 4.49
CA LEU A 10 6.29 1.79 5.60
C LEU A 10 6.37 1.05 6.95
N GLY A 11 7.58 0.92 7.50
CA GLY A 11 7.83 0.23 8.77
C GLY A 11 7.51 -1.27 8.73
N GLY A 12 7.15 -1.80 7.55
CA GLY A 12 6.87 -3.20 7.32
C GLY A 12 5.73 -3.77 8.17
N ALA A 13 4.84 -3.00 8.80
CA ALA A 13 3.82 -3.55 9.71
C ALA A 13 2.37 -3.23 9.30
N LEU A 14 2.18 -2.30 8.36
CA LEU A 14 0.86 -1.80 7.98
C LEU A 14 0.33 -2.51 6.74
N PHE A 15 -0.98 -2.72 6.74
CA PHE A 15 -1.74 -3.23 5.60
C PHE A 15 -2.55 -2.10 4.99
N CYS A 16 -2.83 -2.20 3.70
CA CYS A 16 -3.85 -1.37 3.05
C CYS A 16 -5.21 -1.60 3.74
N GLN A 17 -5.89 -0.51 4.09
CA GLN A 17 -7.16 -0.54 4.83
C GLN A 17 -8.39 -0.60 3.92
N ASP A 18 -8.20 -0.50 2.60
CA ASP A 18 -9.29 -0.56 1.64
C ASP A 18 -9.95 -1.95 1.62
N THR A 19 -11.25 -1.94 1.28
CA THR A 19 -12.06 -3.16 1.19
C THR A 19 -11.48 -4.12 0.15
N PRO A 20 -11.31 -5.41 0.49
CA PRO A 20 -10.82 -6.39 -0.46
C PRO A 20 -11.84 -6.61 -1.59
N TYR A 21 -11.30 -6.89 -2.77
CA TYR A 21 -12.03 -7.12 -4.01
C TYR A 21 -11.74 -8.53 -4.56
N MET A 22 -10.64 -8.70 -5.31
CA MET A 22 -10.24 -9.98 -5.92
C MET A 22 -8.85 -10.39 -5.45
N GLU A 23 -8.60 -11.69 -5.32
CA GLU A 23 -7.31 -12.27 -4.86
C GLU A 23 -6.85 -11.74 -3.48
N GLY A 24 -7.81 -11.26 -2.68
CA GLY A 24 -7.53 -10.62 -1.39
C GLY A 24 -6.96 -9.20 -1.49
N PHE A 25 -6.88 -8.60 -2.68
CA PHE A 25 -6.47 -7.21 -2.91
C PHE A 25 -7.68 -6.29 -3.08
N CYS A 26 -7.55 -5.01 -2.70
CA CYS A 26 -8.51 -3.98 -3.12
C CYS A 26 -8.44 -3.76 -4.65
N LYS A 27 -9.39 -3.01 -5.21
CA LYS A 27 -9.44 -2.75 -6.67
C LYS A 27 -8.13 -2.18 -7.22
N PHE A 28 -7.53 -1.24 -6.50
CA PHE A 28 -6.29 -0.58 -6.89
C PHE A 28 -5.11 -1.57 -6.90
N HIS A 29 -4.89 -2.32 -5.82
CA HIS A 29 -3.78 -3.27 -5.74
C HIS A 29 -3.98 -4.48 -6.65
N PHE A 30 -5.23 -4.90 -6.91
CA PHE A 30 -5.52 -5.91 -7.91
C PHE A 30 -5.12 -5.42 -9.31
N GLN A 31 -5.41 -4.17 -9.67
CA GLN A 31 -4.98 -3.59 -10.93
C GLN A 31 -3.46 -3.48 -11.02
N ALA A 32 -2.79 -3.09 -9.93
CA ALA A 32 -1.33 -3.07 -9.87
C ALA A 32 -0.72 -4.46 -10.10
N MET A 33 -1.37 -5.51 -9.58
CA MET A 33 -0.98 -6.90 -9.83
C MET A 33 -1.17 -7.29 -11.30
N GLN A 34 -2.31 -6.95 -11.90
CA GLN A 34 -2.56 -7.20 -13.33
C GLN A 34 -1.55 -6.49 -14.24
N ASN A 35 -1.09 -5.31 -13.85
CA ASN A 35 -0.10 -4.53 -14.57
C ASN A 35 1.35 -5.04 -14.35
N GLY A 36 1.56 -6.03 -13.48
CA GLY A 36 2.89 -6.54 -13.12
C GLY A 36 3.72 -5.59 -12.25
N GLU A 37 3.08 -4.60 -11.62
CA GLU A 37 3.71 -3.64 -10.71
C GLU A 37 3.93 -4.25 -9.31
N ILE A 38 3.10 -5.23 -8.94
CA ILE A 38 3.27 -6.11 -7.78
C ILE A 38 3.05 -7.56 -8.20
N ASN A 39 3.61 -8.52 -7.47
CA ASN A 39 3.31 -9.94 -7.66
C ASN A 39 2.09 -10.40 -6.82
N GLU A 40 1.71 -11.66 -6.97
CA GLU A 40 0.60 -12.32 -6.24
C GLU A 40 0.78 -12.33 -4.70
N ASN A 41 2.01 -12.15 -4.23
CA ASN A 41 2.34 -12.03 -2.81
C ASN A 41 2.26 -10.58 -2.30
N GLY A 42 1.90 -9.63 -3.17
CA GLY A 42 1.82 -8.21 -2.84
C GLY A 42 3.19 -7.53 -2.77
N ILE A 43 4.23 -8.13 -3.36
CA ILE A 43 5.57 -7.57 -3.38
C ILE A 43 5.74 -6.72 -4.62
N LEU A 44 6.17 -5.47 -4.42
CA LEU A 44 6.50 -4.51 -5.48
C LEU A 44 7.58 -5.07 -6.42
N ASN A 45 7.34 -4.93 -7.71
CA ASN A 45 8.29 -5.30 -8.73
C ASN A 45 9.50 -4.37 -8.68
N GLU A 46 10.69 -4.94 -8.44
CA GLU A 46 11.94 -4.18 -8.34
C GLU A 46 12.25 -3.40 -9.63
N ARG A 47 11.79 -3.90 -10.78
CA ARG A 47 11.99 -3.29 -12.11
C ARG A 47 11.09 -2.09 -12.38
N LEU A 48 10.12 -1.78 -11.51
CA LEU A 48 9.29 -0.59 -11.65
C LEU A 48 10.15 0.65 -11.37
N ALA A 49 10.56 1.36 -12.43
CA ALA A 49 11.48 2.50 -12.31
C ALA A 49 10.80 3.78 -11.77
N ASP A 50 9.51 3.95 -12.06
CA ASP A 50 8.71 5.10 -11.66
C ASP A 50 8.54 5.17 -10.13
N GLN A 51 9.23 6.11 -9.50
CA GLN A 51 9.21 6.28 -8.04
C GLN A 51 7.89 6.85 -7.52
N ASP A 52 7.19 7.65 -8.31
CA ASP A 52 5.90 8.22 -7.92
C ASP A 52 4.84 7.13 -7.94
N ARG A 53 4.86 6.26 -8.96
CA ARG A 53 3.98 5.08 -9.00
C ARG A 53 4.27 4.09 -7.87
N ARG A 54 5.55 3.84 -7.56
CA ARG A 54 5.95 3.02 -6.39
C ARG A 54 5.41 3.61 -5.09
N ARG A 55 5.44 4.93 -4.94
CA ARG A 55 4.90 5.63 -3.79
C ARG A 55 3.39 5.45 -3.73
N GLU A 56 2.68 5.74 -4.82
CA GLU A 56 1.23 5.55 -4.90
C GLU A 56 0.82 4.13 -4.49
N ILE A 57 1.51 3.11 -5.02
CA ILE A 57 1.26 1.71 -4.65
C ILE A 57 1.50 1.44 -3.17
N ASN A 58 2.60 1.95 -2.60
CA ASN A 58 2.94 1.73 -1.21
C ASN A 58 2.00 2.40 -0.21
N TYR A 59 1.48 3.59 -0.54
CA TYR A 59 0.72 4.42 0.38
C TYR A 59 -0.80 4.34 0.17
N HIS A 60 -1.26 3.63 -0.86
CA HIS A 60 -2.68 3.45 -1.11
C HIS A 60 -3.40 2.76 0.06
N GLY A 61 -4.54 3.34 0.47
CA GLY A 61 -5.36 2.85 1.58
C GLY A 61 -4.67 2.95 2.95
N ILE A 62 -3.63 3.77 3.09
CA ILE A 62 -3.10 4.18 4.39
C ILE A 62 -3.75 5.50 4.76
N HIS A 63 -4.69 5.42 5.70
CA HIS A 63 -5.28 6.59 6.32
C HIS A 63 -4.47 6.89 7.57
N PRO A 64 -3.80 8.06 7.67
CA PRO A 64 -3.24 8.47 8.94
C PRO A 64 -4.39 8.55 9.94
N THR A 65 -4.34 7.70 10.97
CA THR A 65 -5.23 7.85 12.11
C THR A 65 -4.97 9.23 12.70
N ALA A 66 -6.02 10.00 12.93
CA ALA A 66 -5.96 11.40 13.37
C ALA A 66 -5.20 11.63 14.70
N GLY A 67 -4.63 10.59 15.32
CA GLY A 67 -3.79 10.64 16.51
C GLY A 67 -2.27 10.57 16.28
N ASP A 68 -1.79 10.35 15.04
CA ASP A 68 -0.34 10.17 14.77
C ASP A 68 0.40 11.46 14.41
N TYR A 69 -0.27 12.62 14.45
CA TYR A 69 0.42 13.91 14.45
C TYR A 69 0.93 14.23 15.87
N ILE A 70 2.00 13.56 16.30
CA ILE A 70 2.92 14.23 17.22
C ILE A 70 3.64 15.26 16.37
N GLY A 71 3.10 16.48 16.35
CA GLY A 71 3.79 17.63 15.78
C GLY A 71 5.18 17.70 16.41
N ASP A 72 6.22 17.57 15.59
CA ASP A 72 7.59 17.93 15.95
C ASP A 72 7.61 19.48 16.06
N GLU A 73 7.02 20.01 17.14
CA GLU A 73 7.22 21.38 17.58
C GLU A 73 8.64 21.49 18.12
N ARG A 74 9.63 21.54 17.22
CA ARG A 74 10.97 22.00 17.59
C ARG A 74 10.93 23.51 17.80
N ARG A 75 10.81 23.86 19.07
CA ARG A 75 11.14 25.16 19.65
C ARG A 75 12.62 25.50 19.42
#